data_AF-A0A7W2IWE7-F1
#
_entry.id   AF-A0A7W2IWE7-F1
#
_cell.length_a   1.000
_cell.length_b   1.000
_cell.length_c   1.000
_cell.angle_alpha   90.00
_cell.angle_beta   90.00
_cell.angle_gamma   90.00
#
_symmetry.space_group_name_H-M   'P 1'
#
loop_
_entity.id
_entity.type
_entity.pdbx_description
1 polymer ?
#
loop_
_entity_poly.entity_id
_entity_poly.type
_entity_poly.pdbx_seq_one_letter_code
_entity_poly.pdbx_strand_id
1 'polypeptide(L)'
;MKRNVLKLIAALALFIGYNSFSQTTNHGNLKVSSGTEVSTYFDFVNTKDGNVLNDGSMYFYGDYQNQGLFSYTTNSRTGYVVFEGKNKAIQSISGSSPSSFYDVLFNKSGGDYAFHLTNDIATQGTVNLADGIVYMDKANGGAFVFLKG
;
A
#
# COMPACT_ATOMS: atom_id res chain seq x y z
N MET A 1 5.97 -50.01 -19.09
CA MET A 1 6.12 -48.56 -19.35
C MET A 1 5.25 -47.66 -18.46
N LYS A 2 3.92 -47.86 -18.36
CA LYS A 2 2.99 -46.93 -17.67
C LYS A 2 3.31 -46.63 -16.19
N ARG A 3 3.78 -47.62 -15.42
CA ARG A 3 4.03 -47.48 -13.96
C ARG A 3 5.26 -46.63 -13.62
N ASN A 4 6.27 -46.61 -14.49
CA ASN A 4 7.48 -45.81 -14.30
C ASN A 4 7.25 -44.35 -14.73
N VAL A 5 6.42 -44.15 -15.77
CA VAL A 5 5.94 -42.81 -16.16
C VAL A 5 5.11 -42.17 -15.05
N LEU A 6 4.23 -42.93 -14.39
CA LEU A 6 3.43 -42.41 -13.28
C LEU A 6 4.30 -42.00 -12.06
N LYS A 7 5.34 -42.77 -11.75
CA LYS A 7 6.32 -42.41 -10.71
C LYS A 7 7.14 -41.17 -11.07
N LEU A 8 7.48 -40.99 -12.35
CA LEU A 8 8.21 -39.82 -12.84
C LEU A 8 7.35 -38.55 -12.76
N ILE A 9 6.06 -38.65 -13.10
CA ILE A 9 5.09 -37.55 -12.99
C ILE A 9 4.88 -37.18 -11.51
N ALA A 10 4.72 -38.16 -10.62
CA ALA A 10 4.58 -37.91 -9.19
C ALA A 10 5.85 -37.28 -8.58
N ALA A 11 7.04 -37.66 -9.05
CA ALA A 11 8.29 -37.04 -8.64
C ALA A 11 8.43 -35.60 -9.18
N LEU A 12 7.96 -35.31 -10.40
CA LEU A 12 7.97 -33.96 -10.97
C LEU A 12 7.00 -33.02 -10.23
N ALA A 13 5.85 -33.52 -9.78
CA ALA A 13 4.85 -32.74 -9.03
C ALA A 13 5.38 -32.22 -7.68
N LEU A 14 6.38 -32.86 -7.10
CA LEU A 14 7.04 -32.42 -5.86
C LEU A 14 7.97 -31.20 -6.05
N PHE A 15 8.29 -30.83 -7.30
CA PHE A 15 9.13 -29.66 -7.63
C PHE A 15 8.31 -28.44 -8.07
N ILE A 16 6.98 -28.48 -7.96
CA ILE A 16 6.17 -27.27 -8.17
C ILE A 16 6.37 -26.36 -6.96
N GLY A 17 7.35 -25.46 -7.06
CA GLY A 17 7.59 -24.43 -6.06
C GLY A 17 6.35 -23.55 -5.93
N TYR A 18 5.84 -23.42 -4.71
CA TYR A 18 4.83 -22.41 -4.38
C TYR A 18 5.49 -21.04 -4.49
N ASN A 19 5.14 -20.27 -5.53
CA ASN A 19 5.49 -18.87 -5.61
C ASN A 19 4.57 -18.11 -4.64
N SER A 20 4.99 -17.99 -3.39
CA SER A 20 4.36 -17.08 -2.43
C SER A 20 4.94 -15.69 -2.62
N PHE A 21 4.13 -14.76 -3.13
CA PHE A 21 4.44 -13.34 -3.03
C PHE A 21 4.30 -12.92 -1.57
N SER A 22 5.34 -12.32 -1.01
CA SER A 22 5.26 -11.79 0.35
C SER A 22 4.44 -10.50 0.35
N GLN A 23 3.48 -10.40 1.26
CA GLN A 23 2.60 -9.25 1.42
C GLN A 23 2.15 -9.12 2.87
N THR A 24 1.93 -7.90 3.33
CA THR A 24 1.26 -7.62 4.59
C THR A 24 -0.20 -7.33 4.30
N THR A 25 -1.08 -8.25 4.69
CA THR A 25 -2.52 -8.15 4.41
C THR A 25 -3.31 -7.93 5.68
N ASN A 26 -4.12 -6.87 5.71
CA ASN A 26 -5.10 -6.63 6.77
C ASN A 26 -6.50 -7.13 6.33
N HIS A 27 -7.07 -8.04 7.11
CA HIS A 27 -8.43 -8.56 6.97
C HIS A 27 -9.38 -8.09 8.09
N GLY A 28 -8.89 -7.31 9.04
CA GLY A 28 -9.65 -6.90 10.22
C GLY A 28 -9.30 -5.49 10.65
N ASN A 29 -9.17 -5.25 11.95
CA ASN A 29 -8.90 -3.92 12.49
C ASN A 29 -7.42 -3.74 12.82
N LEU A 30 -6.76 -2.80 12.15
CA LEU A 30 -5.42 -2.33 12.46
C LEU A 30 -5.51 -0.90 13.01
N LYS A 31 -5.13 -0.72 14.28
CA LYS A 31 -5.01 0.61 14.88
C LYS A 31 -3.55 0.92 15.16
N VAL A 32 -3.07 2.04 14.63
CA VAL A 32 -1.75 2.59 14.95
C VAL A 32 -1.97 3.84 15.81
N SER A 33 -1.64 3.74 17.09
CA SER A 33 -1.84 4.84 18.04
C SER A 33 -0.81 5.95 17.85
N SER A 34 -1.14 7.16 18.29
CA SER A 34 -0.19 8.28 18.29
C SER A 34 1.12 7.91 18.99
N GLY A 35 2.25 8.35 18.42
CA GLY A 35 3.60 8.00 18.88
C GLY A 35 4.05 6.57 18.53
N THR A 36 3.25 5.79 17.81
CA THR A 36 3.63 4.45 17.32
C THR A 36 4.07 4.52 15.87
N GLU A 37 5.18 3.85 15.56
CA GLU A 37 5.66 3.66 14.19
C GLU A 37 5.41 2.21 13.75
N VAL A 38 4.86 2.05 12.55
CA VAL A 38 4.68 0.76 11.87
C VAL A 38 5.21 0.88 10.45
N SER A 39 5.95 -0.12 10.01
CA SER A 39 6.44 -0.18 8.63
C SER A 39 6.14 -1.54 8.02
N THR A 40 5.84 -1.57 6.73
CA THR A 40 5.85 -2.79 5.94
C THR A 40 6.83 -2.68 4.80
N TYR A 41 7.74 -3.67 4.74
CA TYR A 41 8.67 -3.79 3.62
C TYR A 41 7.98 -4.32 2.37
N PHE A 42 7.11 -5.30 2.53
CA PHE A 42 6.37 -5.92 1.43
C PHE A 42 5.13 -5.12 1.05
N ASP A 43 4.49 -5.53 -0.04
CA ASP A 43 3.25 -4.93 -0.53
C ASP A 43 2.18 -4.98 0.56
N PHE A 44 1.52 -3.86 0.79
CA PHE A 44 0.46 -3.71 1.76
C PHE A 44 -0.90 -3.83 1.10
N VAL A 45 -1.74 -4.71 1.63
CA VAL A 45 -3.12 -4.87 1.16
C VAL A 45 -4.07 -4.71 2.34
N ASN A 46 -4.83 -3.62 2.35
CA ASN A 46 -6.02 -3.52 3.20
C ASN A 46 -7.22 -4.04 2.41
N THR A 47 -7.73 -5.21 2.78
CA THR A 47 -8.82 -5.85 2.04
C THR A 47 -10.15 -5.13 2.27
N LYS A 48 -11.21 -5.50 1.54
CA LYS A 48 -12.54 -4.89 1.66
C LYS A 48 -13.11 -4.91 3.08
N ASP A 49 -12.80 -5.96 3.85
CA ASP A 49 -13.22 -6.12 5.24
C ASP A 49 -12.24 -5.48 6.23
N GLY A 50 -11.10 -4.99 5.74
CA GLY A 50 -10.04 -4.38 6.52
C GLY A 50 -10.31 -2.92 6.87
N ASN A 51 -10.10 -2.58 8.14
CA ASN A 51 -10.15 -1.23 8.66
C ASN A 51 -8.80 -0.84 9.25
N VAL A 52 -8.24 0.26 8.76
CA VAL A 52 -7.04 0.89 9.31
C VAL A 52 -7.42 2.23 9.92
N LEU A 53 -7.06 2.42 11.19
CA LEU A 53 -7.12 3.70 11.89
C LEU A 53 -5.70 4.11 12.28
N ASN A 54 -5.12 5.03 11.52
CA ASN A 54 -3.74 5.49 11.72
C ASN A 54 -3.70 6.88 12.37
N ASP A 55 -3.38 6.90 13.66
CA ASP A 55 -3.06 8.11 14.42
C ASP A 55 -1.54 8.23 14.70
N GLY A 56 -0.75 7.22 14.33
CA GLY A 56 0.71 7.19 14.47
C GLY A 56 1.42 7.47 13.15
N SER A 57 2.46 6.69 12.85
CA SER A 57 3.23 6.79 11.60
C SER A 57 3.28 5.44 10.89
N MET A 58 2.89 5.42 9.62
CA MET A 58 2.91 4.22 8.78
C MET A 58 3.81 4.41 7.56
N TYR A 59 4.77 3.50 7.39
CA TYR A 59 5.73 3.53 6.29
C TYR A 59 5.48 2.37 5.32
N PHE A 60 5.33 2.71 4.04
CA PHE A 60 5.11 1.76 2.96
C PHE A 60 6.31 1.74 2.02
N TYR A 61 7.06 0.63 2.04
CA TYR A 61 8.21 0.42 1.16
C TYR A 61 7.86 -0.37 -0.11
N GLY A 62 6.79 -1.17 -0.07
CA GLY A 62 6.22 -1.86 -1.23
C GLY A 62 4.96 -1.18 -1.77
N ASP A 63 4.27 -1.84 -2.70
CA ASP A 63 3.03 -1.32 -3.26
C ASP A 63 1.94 -1.20 -2.19
N TYR A 64 1.07 -0.20 -2.35
CA TYR A 64 -0.05 0.05 -1.46
C TYR A 64 -1.36 -0.24 -2.19
N GLN A 65 -2.21 -1.05 -1.57
CA GLN A 65 -3.56 -1.31 -2.05
C GLN A 65 -4.59 -1.16 -0.93
N ASN A 66 -5.53 -0.22 -1.11
CA ASN A 66 -6.66 -0.07 -0.19
C ASN A 66 -8.01 -0.43 -0.84
N GLN A 67 -8.62 -1.49 -0.34
CA GLN A 67 -9.97 -1.91 -0.73
C GLN A 67 -10.99 -1.71 0.40
N GLY A 68 -10.54 -1.46 1.63
CA GLY A 68 -11.38 -1.23 2.80
C GLY A 68 -11.31 0.21 3.31
N LEU A 69 -11.52 0.40 4.61
CA LEU A 69 -11.42 1.70 5.26
C LEU A 69 -9.96 1.97 5.65
N PHE A 70 -9.41 3.11 5.21
CA PHE A 70 -8.19 3.67 5.75
C PHE A 70 -8.48 5.11 6.19
N SER A 71 -8.35 5.38 7.49
CA SER A 71 -8.63 6.70 8.07
C SER A 71 -7.71 7.01 9.25
N TYR A 72 -7.83 8.22 9.75
CA TYR A 72 -7.32 8.69 11.05
C TYR A 72 -8.50 9.08 11.94
N THR A 73 -8.27 9.33 13.23
CA THR A 73 -9.33 9.75 14.16
C THR A 73 -9.83 11.15 13.80
N THR A 74 -11.15 11.31 13.66
CA THR A 74 -11.79 12.61 13.35
C THR A 74 -11.39 13.68 14.36
N ASN A 75 -11.07 14.89 13.87
CA ASN A 75 -10.57 16.02 14.64
C ASN A 75 -9.20 15.80 15.31
N SER A 76 -8.55 14.66 15.07
CA SER A 76 -7.14 14.50 15.43
C SER A 76 -6.25 15.24 14.43
N ARG A 77 -5.11 15.71 14.92
CA ARG A 77 -4.00 16.26 14.10
C ARG A 77 -2.81 15.32 14.06
N THR A 78 -3.10 14.03 14.14
CA THR A 78 -2.12 12.95 14.19
C THR A 78 -2.43 11.97 13.07
N GLY A 79 -1.46 11.14 12.72
CA GLY A 79 -1.55 10.26 11.57
C GLY A 79 -0.61 10.75 10.47
N TYR A 80 0.40 9.95 10.20
CA TYR A 80 1.41 10.23 9.20
C TYR A 80 1.60 9.01 8.32
N VAL A 81 1.56 9.21 7.01
CA VAL A 81 1.78 8.16 6.03
C VAL A 81 2.99 8.50 5.17
N VAL A 82 3.89 7.54 4.99
CA VAL A 82 5.11 7.72 4.20
C VAL A 82 5.20 6.67 3.10
N PHE A 83 5.28 7.13 1.86
CA PHE A 83 5.55 6.32 0.68
C PHE A 83 7.00 6.51 0.25
N GLU A 84 7.82 5.46 0.35
CA GLU A 84 9.23 5.50 -0.09
C GLU A 84 9.55 4.50 -1.20
N GLY A 85 8.70 3.49 -1.43
CA GLY A 85 8.84 2.53 -2.54
C GLY A 85 10.23 1.89 -2.64
N LYS A 86 10.92 1.63 -1.52
CA LYS A 86 12.33 1.21 -1.48
C LYS A 86 12.60 -0.11 -2.20
N ASN A 87 11.59 -0.97 -2.37
CA ASN A 87 11.74 -2.25 -3.05
C ASN A 87 11.12 -2.29 -4.47
N LYS A 88 10.68 -1.15 -5.01
CA LYS A 88 10.14 -1.03 -6.38
C LYS A 88 10.85 0.08 -7.15
N ALA A 89 10.84 -0.01 -8.48
CA ALA A 89 11.26 1.10 -9.34
C ALA A 89 10.21 2.22 -9.32
N ILE A 90 8.93 1.84 -9.44
CA ILE A 90 7.75 2.69 -9.32
C ILE A 90 6.88 2.06 -8.24
N GLN A 91 6.46 2.83 -7.25
CA GLN A 91 5.52 2.37 -6.22
C GLN A 91 4.09 2.60 -6.70
N SER A 92 3.29 1.54 -6.77
CA SER A 92 1.86 1.64 -7.05
C SER A 92 1.09 1.98 -5.78
N ILE A 93 0.24 3.01 -5.88
CA ILE A 93 -0.68 3.43 -4.82
C ILE A 93 -2.09 3.31 -5.40
N SER A 94 -2.70 2.18 -5.10
CA SER A 94 -3.90 1.68 -5.78
C SER A 94 -4.99 1.31 -4.77
N GLY A 95 -6.18 1.02 -5.29
CA GLY A 95 -7.30 0.61 -4.45
C GLY A 95 -8.63 1.13 -4.92
N SER A 96 -9.68 0.36 -4.68
CA SER A 96 -11.06 0.73 -5.01
C SER A 96 -11.71 1.65 -3.97
N SER A 97 -11.12 1.77 -2.79
CA SER A 97 -11.66 2.55 -1.67
C SER A 97 -10.75 3.72 -1.35
N PRO A 98 -11.27 4.95 -1.20
CA PRO A 98 -10.44 6.11 -0.89
C PRO A 98 -9.65 5.93 0.41
N SER A 99 -8.47 6.54 0.48
CA SER A 99 -7.65 6.58 1.68
C SER A 99 -7.63 7.98 2.25
N SER A 100 -8.02 8.11 3.52
CA SER A 100 -7.99 9.38 4.25
C SER A 100 -6.74 9.43 5.13
N PHE A 101 -5.84 10.36 4.84
CA PHE A 101 -4.63 10.59 5.62
C PHE A 101 -4.70 11.96 6.31
N TYR A 102 -4.09 12.09 7.49
CA TYR A 102 -3.90 13.43 8.06
C TYR A 102 -2.72 14.10 7.35
N ASP A 103 -1.49 13.65 7.62
CA ASP A 103 -0.28 14.05 6.90
C ASP A 103 0.23 12.91 6.00
N VAL A 104 0.78 13.25 4.83
CA VAL A 104 1.38 12.28 3.90
C VAL A 104 2.67 12.80 3.26
N LEU A 105 3.68 11.92 3.16
CA LEU A 105 4.97 12.16 2.52
C LEU A 105 5.21 11.16 1.38
N PHE A 106 5.63 11.69 0.24
CA PHE A 106 6.16 10.95 -0.90
C PHE A 106 7.66 11.25 -1.01
N ASN A 107 8.50 10.24 -0.76
CA ASN A 107 9.94 10.39 -0.64
C ASN A 107 10.69 9.31 -1.42
N LYS A 108 10.75 9.46 -2.74
CA LYS A 108 11.47 8.54 -3.62
C LYS A 108 11.79 9.21 -4.96
N SER A 109 13.06 9.31 -5.32
CA SER A 109 13.46 9.67 -6.68
C SER A 109 12.98 8.63 -7.71
N GLY A 110 12.55 9.08 -8.88
CA GLY A 110 12.18 8.22 -10.02
C GLY A 110 12.73 8.78 -11.33
N GLY A 111 12.56 8.03 -12.42
CA GLY A 111 12.82 8.52 -13.78
C GLY A 111 11.73 9.52 -14.19
N ASP A 112 10.72 9.03 -14.90
CA ASP A 112 9.57 9.87 -15.30
C ASP A 112 8.66 10.19 -14.11
N TYR A 113 8.43 9.19 -13.24
CA TYR A 113 7.74 9.33 -11.97
C TYR A 113 8.15 8.20 -11.02
N ALA A 114 7.91 8.41 -9.73
CA ALA A 114 8.26 7.46 -8.67
C ALA A 114 7.03 6.76 -8.08
N PHE A 115 5.87 7.41 -8.16
CA PHE A 115 4.62 6.93 -7.61
C PHE A 115 3.54 6.93 -8.69
N HIS A 116 2.87 5.80 -8.89
CA HIS A 116 1.70 5.68 -9.76
C HIS A 116 0.45 5.68 -8.90
N LEU A 117 -0.34 6.76 -8.96
CA LEU A 117 -1.54 6.92 -8.16
C LEU A 117 -2.79 6.59 -8.98
N THR A 118 -3.50 5.56 -8.55
CA THR A 118 -4.85 5.18 -9.04
C THR A 118 -5.87 5.11 -7.89
N ASN A 119 -5.43 5.20 -6.64
CA ASN A 119 -6.31 5.34 -5.48
C ASN A 119 -6.70 6.79 -5.25
N ASP A 120 -7.92 7.02 -4.79
CA ASP A 120 -8.34 8.35 -4.34
C ASP A 120 -7.77 8.62 -2.94
N ILE A 121 -7.04 9.73 -2.81
CA ILE A 121 -6.45 10.17 -1.54
C ILE A 121 -7.12 11.47 -1.10
N ALA A 122 -7.54 11.51 0.16
CA ALA A 122 -8.00 12.72 0.82
C ALA A 122 -7.06 13.06 1.98
N THR A 123 -6.65 14.32 2.07
CA THR A 123 -5.73 14.80 3.10
C THR A 123 -6.24 16.06 3.76
N GLN A 124 -6.20 16.14 5.09
CA GLN A 124 -6.56 17.36 5.83
C GLN A 124 -5.33 18.15 6.32
N GLY A 125 -4.23 17.46 6.61
CA GLY A 125 -2.96 18.07 6.99
C GLY A 125 -2.10 18.41 5.78
N THR A 126 -0.85 18.01 5.84
CA THR A 126 0.20 18.35 4.89
C THR A 126 0.41 17.24 3.87
N VAL A 127 0.56 17.63 2.62
CA VAL A 127 1.09 16.77 1.55
C VAL A 127 2.50 17.23 1.23
N ASN A 128 3.47 16.36 1.48
CA ASN A 128 4.87 16.63 1.18
C ASN A 128 5.33 15.75 0.02
N LEU A 129 5.71 16.39 -1.09
CA LEU A 129 6.37 15.77 -2.23
C LEU A 129 7.87 16.05 -2.13
N ALA A 130 8.56 15.30 -1.27
CA ALA A 130 9.95 15.60 -0.94
C ALA A 130 10.92 15.21 -2.05
N ASP A 131 10.69 14.03 -2.65
CA ASP A 131 11.49 13.52 -3.76
C ASP A 131 10.63 12.64 -4.67
N GLY A 132 10.75 12.86 -5.98
CA GLY A 132 9.98 12.18 -7.02
C GLY A 132 8.69 12.87 -7.44
N ILE A 133 8.13 12.35 -8.54
CA ILE A 133 6.87 12.79 -9.12
C ILE A 133 5.79 11.76 -8.80
N VAL A 134 4.62 12.24 -8.36
CA VAL A 134 3.39 11.44 -8.23
C VAL A 134 2.60 11.59 -9.51
N TYR A 135 2.54 10.53 -10.31
CA TYR A 135 1.74 10.49 -11.53
C TYR A 135 0.31 10.03 -11.21
N MET A 136 -0.64 10.95 -11.36
CA MET A 136 -2.07 10.69 -11.17
C MET A 136 -2.69 10.19 -12.47
N ASP A 137 -3.05 8.92 -12.51
CA ASP A 137 -3.61 8.28 -13.70
C ASP A 137 -5.13 8.36 -13.71
N LYS A 138 -5.64 9.60 -13.82
CA LYS A 138 -7.07 9.93 -13.74
C LYS A 138 -7.98 9.04 -14.61
N ALA A 139 -7.48 8.53 -15.73
CA ALA A 139 -8.25 7.65 -16.61
C ALA A 139 -8.58 6.29 -15.96
N ASN A 140 -7.71 5.82 -15.07
CA ASN A 140 -7.82 4.54 -14.36
C ASN A 140 -8.17 4.70 -12.86
N GLY A 141 -8.46 5.92 -12.42
CA GLY A 141 -8.71 6.28 -11.02
C GLY A 141 -7.72 7.32 -10.50
N GLY A 142 -7.77 7.66 -9.21
CA GLY A 142 -6.77 8.53 -8.62
C GLY A 142 -7.18 10.01 -8.69
N ALA A 143 -7.56 10.50 -7.52
CA ALA A 143 -7.72 11.90 -7.22
C ALA A 143 -6.91 12.24 -5.96
N PHE A 144 -6.45 13.49 -5.88
CA PHE A 144 -5.88 14.05 -4.67
C PHE A 144 -6.77 15.19 -4.19
N VAL A 145 -7.37 15.03 -3.01
CA VAL A 145 -8.34 15.98 -2.45
C VAL A 145 -7.79 16.59 -1.17
N PHE A 146 -7.72 17.91 -1.13
CA PHE A 146 -7.37 18.66 0.07
C PHE A 146 -8.64 19.01 0.82
N LEU A 147 -8.80 18.43 2.01
CA LEU A 147 -9.90 18.72 2.91
C LEU A 147 -9.67 20.06 3.61
N LYS A 148 -10.76 20.71 4.01
CA LYS A 148 -10.68 21.97 4.75
C LYS A 148 -10.02 21.75 6.11
N GLY A 149 -8.93 22.48 6.36
CA GLY A 149 -8.23 22.55 7.64
C GLY A 149 -9.01 23.31 8.71
#